data_AF-A0A353B5Q0-F1
#
_entry.id   AF-A0A353B5Q0-F1
#
_cell.length_a   1.000
_cell.length_b   1.000
_cell.length_c   1.000
_cell.angle_alpha   90.00
_cell.angle_beta   90.00
_cell.angle_gamma   90.00
#
_symmetry.space_group_name_H-M   'P 1'
#
loop_
_entity.id
_entity.type
_entity.pdbx_description
1 polymer ?
#
loop_
_entity_poly.entity_id
_entity_poly.type
_entity_poly.pdbx_seq_one_letter_code
_entity_poly.pdbx_strand_id
1 'polypeptide(L)'
;DGSVSISGRVEHPSESGDGVRCSVVHRSGGNVRLIRSWTVAKGSAATLIEHIKLKEGDTVEFVTDCRTGPSHDSFKWQVTLTQYPKRQKHSSERSFSGPQPQSLGPTAILCQALLACNELAFVD
;
A
#
# COMPACT_ATOMS: atom_id res chain seq x y z
N ASP A 1 24.17 2.89 -0.69
CA ASP A 1 23.61 2.93 -2.05
C ASP A 1 23.26 1.55 -2.56
N GLY A 2 22.18 1.43 -3.32
CA GLY A 2 21.69 0.18 -3.87
C GLY A 2 20.69 0.41 -5.01
N SER A 3 20.03 -0.66 -5.47
CA SER A 3 18.88 -0.51 -6.36
C SER A 3 17.76 -1.46 -6.01
N VAL A 4 16.54 -1.09 -6.38
CA VAL A 4 15.35 -1.92 -6.21
C VAL A 4 14.62 -2.07 -7.54
N SER A 5 14.20 -3.29 -7.86
CA SER A 5 13.25 -3.56 -8.93
C SER A 5 11.87 -3.82 -8.31
N ILE A 6 10.84 -3.37 -9.02
CA ILE A 6 9.44 -3.51 -8.63
C ILE A 6 8.77 -4.42 -9.65
N SER A 7 8.11 -5.47 -9.18
CA SER A 7 7.15 -6.24 -9.96
C SER A 7 5.84 -6.31 -9.20
N GLY A 8 4.73 -6.41 -9.92
CA GLY A 8 3.42 -6.43 -9.29
C GLY A 8 2.29 -6.42 -10.29
N ARG A 9 1.08 -6.33 -9.75
CA ARG A 9 -0.15 -6.29 -10.52
C ARG A 9 -1.17 -5.44 -9.78
N VAL A 10 -1.70 -4.46 -10.50
CA VAL A 10 -2.85 -3.66 -10.06
C VAL A 10 -4.11 -4.20 -10.72
N GLU A 11 -5.18 -4.27 -9.97
CA GLU A 11 -6.51 -4.70 -10.40
C GLU A 11 -7.57 -3.72 -9.92
N HIS A 12 -8.50 -3.41 -10.83
CA HIS A 12 -9.71 -2.65 -10.55
C HIS A 12 -10.89 -3.45 -11.13
N PRO A 13 -11.59 -4.26 -10.30
CA PRO A 13 -12.57 -5.23 -10.79
C PRO A 13 -13.95 -4.65 -11.11
N SER A 14 -14.24 -3.44 -10.62
CA SER A 14 -15.56 -2.82 -10.79
C SER A 14 -15.80 -2.39 -12.24
N GLU A 15 -16.98 -2.69 -12.76
CA GLU A 15 -17.46 -2.26 -14.08
C GLU A 15 -18.05 -0.84 -14.08
N SER A 16 -18.36 -0.30 -12.90
CA SER A 16 -19.06 0.99 -12.75
C SER A 16 -18.12 2.15 -12.41
N GLY A 17 -16.93 1.85 -11.87
CA GLY A 17 -15.91 2.85 -11.54
C GLY A 17 -15.16 3.34 -12.77
N ASP A 18 -14.59 4.55 -12.69
CA ASP A 18 -13.67 5.05 -13.72
C ASP A 18 -12.22 4.61 -13.48
N GLY A 19 -11.98 3.89 -12.38
CA GLY A 19 -10.74 3.20 -12.13
C GLY A 19 -9.73 4.04 -11.36
N VAL A 20 -8.61 3.40 -11.01
CA VAL A 20 -7.58 4.03 -10.18
C VAL A 20 -6.34 4.38 -10.98
N ARG A 21 -5.61 5.37 -10.48
CA ARG A 21 -4.23 5.64 -10.88
C ARG A 21 -3.29 5.19 -9.79
N CYS A 22 -2.36 4.31 -10.14
CA CYS A 22 -1.31 3.80 -9.29
C CYS A 22 0.02 4.42 -9.70
N SER A 23 0.71 5.08 -8.80
CA SER A 23 1.95 5.81 -9.04
C SER A 23 3.07 5.31 -8.13
N VAL A 24 4.27 5.17 -8.69
CA VAL A 24 5.50 4.96 -7.93
C VAL A 24 6.31 6.24 -7.96
N VAL A 25 6.60 6.80 -6.80
CA VAL A 25 7.37 8.03 -6.64
C VAL A 25 8.66 7.75 -5.89
N HIS A 26 9.73 8.45 -6.27
CA HIS A 26 11.01 8.47 -5.56
C HIS A 26 11.14 9.79 -4.82
N ARG A 27 11.48 9.73 -3.54
CA ARG A 27 11.70 10.90 -2.71
C ARG A 27 13.12 10.87 -2.15
N SER A 28 13.79 12.00 -2.26
CA SER A 28 15.18 12.18 -1.80
C SER A 28 15.40 13.62 -1.38
N GLY A 29 15.76 13.84 -0.11
CA GLY A 29 16.13 15.17 0.41
C GLY A 29 15.13 16.29 0.08
N GLY A 30 13.84 16.07 0.34
CA GLY A 30 12.76 17.03 0.06
C GLY A 30 12.25 17.05 -1.39
N ASN A 31 12.98 16.46 -2.35
CA ASN A 31 12.54 16.35 -3.73
C ASN A 31 11.63 15.13 -3.93
N VAL A 32 10.60 15.26 -4.76
CA VAL A 32 9.69 14.17 -5.15
C VAL A 32 9.69 14.05 -6.67
N ARG A 33 9.86 12.82 -7.17
CA ARG A 33 9.89 12.52 -8.60
C ARG A 33 9.00 11.32 -8.91
N LEU A 34 8.06 11.49 -9.83
CA LEU A 34 7.30 10.37 -10.39
C LEU A 34 8.24 9.48 -11.21
N ILE A 35 8.25 8.18 -10.93
CA ILE A 35 9.01 7.19 -11.70
C ILE A 35 8.13 6.62 -12.82
N ARG A 36 6.93 6.16 -12.46
CA ARG A 36 5.95 5.60 -13.40
C ARG A 36 4.55 5.61 -12.77
N SER A 37 3.53 5.68 -13.61
CA SER A 37 2.13 5.51 -13.23
C SER A 37 1.41 4.53 -14.15
N TRP A 38 0.40 3.86 -13.62
CA TRP A 38 -0.52 3.00 -14.36
C TRP A 38 -1.95 3.41 -14.05
N THR A 39 -2.77 3.53 -15.07
CA THR A 39 -4.21 3.76 -14.93
C THR A 39 -4.94 2.48 -15.28
N VAL A 40 -5.80 2.00 -14.37
CA VAL A 40 -6.54 0.75 -14.57
C VAL A 40 -8.00 0.96 -14.23
N ALA A 41 -8.86 0.62 -15.19
CA ALA A 41 -10.30 0.57 -15.05
C ALA A 41 -10.78 -0.76 -15.62
N LYS A 42 -11.76 -1.39 -14.97
CA LYS A 42 -12.42 -2.64 -15.42
C LYS A 42 -11.43 -3.72 -15.88
N GLY A 43 -10.43 -4.01 -15.04
CA GLY A 43 -9.38 -4.94 -15.42
C GLY A 43 -8.13 -4.82 -14.57
N SER A 44 -6.98 -5.04 -15.21
CA SER A 44 -5.71 -5.22 -14.52
C SER A 44 -4.52 -4.81 -15.37
N ALA A 45 -3.41 -4.43 -14.73
CA ALA A 45 -2.13 -4.20 -15.41
C ALA A 45 -0.95 -4.73 -14.59
N ALA A 46 0.06 -5.25 -15.27
CA ALA A 46 1.34 -5.58 -14.66
C ALA A 46 2.13 -4.30 -14.37
N THR A 47 2.67 -4.18 -13.15
CA THR A 47 3.48 -3.03 -12.72
C THR A 47 4.93 -3.45 -12.61
N LEU A 48 5.74 -3.12 -13.62
CA LEU A 48 7.17 -3.45 -13.68
C LEU A 48 8.01 -2.17 -13.77
N ILE A 49 9.02 -2.07 -12.91
CA ILE A 49 10.11 -1.08 -12.98
C ILE A 49 11.41 -1.79 -12.60
N GLU A 50 12.43 -1.63 -13.43
CA GLU A 50 13.73 -2.26 -13.19
C GLU A 50 14.74 -1.26 -12.63
N HIS A 51 15.52 -1.70 -11.65
CA HIS A 51 16.75 -1.03 -11.20
C HIS A 51 16.61 0.46 -10.84
N ILE A 52 15.63 0.80 -10.01
CA ILE A 52 15.56 2.14 -9.39
C ILE A 52 16.77 2.29 -8.47
N LYS A 53 17.67 3.22 -8.78
CA LYS A 53 18.82 3.53 -7.94
C LYS A 53 18.38 4.32 -6.71
N LEU A 54 18.87 3.91 -5.54
CA LEU A 54 18.54 4.51 -4.25
C LEU A 54 19.81 4.78 -3.45
N LYS A 55 19.82 5.91 -2.76
CA LYS A 55 20.79 6.25 -1.72
C LYS A 55 20.19 6.04 -0.34
N GLU A 56 21.03 6.05 0.68
CA GLU A 56 20.56 6.05 2.06
C GLU A 56 19.68 7.29 2.31
N GLY A 57 18.54 7.09 2.98
CA GLY A 57 17.55 8.13 3.22
C GLY A 57 16.55 8.37 2.07
N ASP A 58 16.74 7.74 0.91
CA ASP A 58 15.74 7.76 -0.16
C ASP A 58 14.54 6.87 0.18
N THR A 59 13.34 7.27 -0.26
CA THR A 59 12.14 6.42 -0.21
C THR A 59 11.58 6.19 -1.60
N VAL A 60 10.97 5.00 -1.77
CA VAL A 60 10.11 4.70 -2.91
C VAL A 60 8.70 4.50 -2.36
N GLU A 61 7.79 5.35 -2.78
CA GLU A 61 6.42 5.37 -2.26
C GLU A 61 5.45 4.91 -3.35
N PHE A 62 4.45 4.15 -2.92
CA PHE A 62 3.39 3.60 -3.77
C PHE A 62 2.11 4.33 -3.41
N VAL A 63 1.58 5.09 -4.36
CA VAL A 63 0.41 5.95 -4.15
C VAL A 63 -0.68 5.49 -5.10
N THR A 64 -1.89 5.30 -4.58
CA THR A 64 -3.08 5.07 -5.39
C THR A 64 -4.07 6.19 -5.15
N ASP A 65 -4.55 6.79 -6.23
CA ASP A 65 -5.57 7.83 -6.21
C ASP A 65 -6.74 7.47 -7.13
N CYS A 66 -7.95 7.88 -6.72
CA CYS A 66 -9.13 7.80 -7.56
C CYS A 66 -9.03 8.85 -8.66
N ARG A 67 -9.67 8.61 -9.80
CA ARG A 67 -9.57 9.52 -10.94
C ARG A 67 -10.56 10.68 -10.84
N THR A 68 -11.76 10.52 -11.37
CA THR A 68 -12.77 11.59 -11.37
C THR A 68 -13.46 11.69 -10.01
N GLY A 69 -13.62 10.57 -9.32
CA GLY A 69 -14.17 10.50 -7.96
C GLY A 69 -14.01 9.09 -7.39
N PRO A 70 -14.32 8.87 -6.11
CA PRO A 70 -14.05 7.59 -5.43
C PRO A 70 -15.11 6.51 -5.70
N SER A 71 -16.10 6.78 -6.54
CA SER A 71 -17.28 5.93 -6.67
C SER A 71 -16.93 4.62 -7.39
N HIS A 72 -17.11 3.51 -6.68
CA HIS A 72 -16.86 2.15 -7.19
C HIS A 72 -15.40 1.89 -7.63
N ASP A 73 -14.44 2.60 -7.02
CA ASP A 73 -13.01 2.55 -7.37
C ASP A 73 -12.15 1.62 -6.49
N SER A 74 -12.78 0.61 -5.88
CA SER A 74 -12.05 -0.41 -5.12
C SER A 74 -10.97 -1.05 -5.98
N PHE A 75 -9.78 -1.22 -5.41
CA PHE A 75 -8.62 -1.75 -6.12
C PHE A 75 -7.82 -2.74 -5.27
N LYS A 76 -7.00 -3.55 -5.94
CA LYS A 76 -5.98 -4.41 -5.31
C LYS A 76 -4.65 -4.17 -6.00
N TRP A 77 -3.60 -3.85 -5.25
CA TRP A 77 -2.25 -3.73 -5.79
C TRP A 77 -1.26 -4.60 -5.01
N GLN A 78 -0.86 -5.71 -5.63
CA GLN A 78 0.16 -6.60 -5.10
C GLN A 78 1.53 -6.17 -5.63
N VAL A 79 2.49 -5.98 -4.74
CA VAL A 79 3.83 -5.49 -5.07
C VAL A 79 4.89 -6.41 -4.48
N THR A 80 5.89 -6.73 -5.28
CA THR A 80 7.13 -7.38 -4.86
C THR A 80 8.32 -6.50 -5.20
N LEU A 81 9.11 -6.17 -4.18
CA LEU A 81 10.39 -5.49 -4.32
C LEU A 81 11.50 -6.53 -4.40
N THR A 82 12.46 -6.33 -5.29
CA THR A 82 13.72 -7.07 -5.31
C THR A 82 14.88 -6.10 -5.10
N GLN A 83 15.54 -6.18 -3.96
CA GLN A 83 16.66 -5.33 -3.59
C GLN A 83 17.98 -5.91 -4.10
N TYR A 84 18.82 -5.08 -4.71
CA TYR A 84 20.15 -5.44 -5.21
C TYR A 84 21.27 -4.74 -4.43
N PRO A 85 22.45 -5.36 -4.30
CA PRO A 85 22.86 -6.62 -4.94
C PRO A 85 22.40 -7.90 -4.22
N LYS A 86 21.85 -7.79 -3.00
CA LYS A 86 21.48 -8.94 -2.15
C LYS A 86 20.41 -9.87 -2.76
N ARG A 87 19.69 -9.41 -3.79
CA ARG A 87 18.53 -10.07 -4.43
C ARG A 87 17.44 -10.46 -3.42
N GLN A 88 17.31 -9.70 -2.34
CA GLN A 88 16.31 -9.93 -1.31
C GLN A 88 14.94 -9.50 -1.83
N LYS A 89 13.93 -10.36 -1.61
CA LYS A 89 12.55 -10.09 -2.02
C LYS A 89 11.69 -9.67 -0.85
N HIS A 90 10.85 -8.66 -1.06
CA HIS A 90 9.85 -8.20 -0.10
C HIS A 90 8.49 -8.15 -0.79
N SER A 91 7.48 -8.80 -0.22
CA SER A 91 6.13 -8.89 -0.79
C SER A 91 5.15 -8.11 0.07
N SER A 92 4.31 -7.28 -0.55
CA SER A 92 3.29 -6.50 0.16
C SER A 92 2.25 -7.38 0.86
N GLU A 93 1.98 -8.57 0.34
CA GLU A 93 1.02 -9.49 0.97
C GLU A 93 1.54 -10.12 2.25
N ARG A 94 2.86 -10.24 2.39
CA ARG A 94 3.50 -10.91 3.53
C ARG A 94 4.13 -9.96 4.53
N SER A 95 4.56 -8.79 4.06
CA SER A 95 5.41 -7.88 4.83
C SER A 95 4.61 -6.78 5.55
N PHE A 96 3.29 -6.75 5.36
CA PHE A 96 2.35 -5.88 6.08
C PHE A 96 1.41 -6.72 6.94
N SER A 97 1.95 -7.61 7.77
CA SER A 97 1.23 -8.03 8.97
C SER A 97 1.33 -6.87 9.96
N GLY A 98 0.18 -6.37 10.45
CA GLY A 98 0.16 -5.45 11.57
C GLY A 98 0.91 -6.03 12.78
N PRO A 99 1.16 -5.23 13.84
CA PRO A 99 1.72 -5.78 15.06
C PRO A 99 0.96 -7.05 15.44
N GLN A 100 1.71 -8.13 15.71
CA GLN A 100 1.11 -9.38 16.15
C GLN A 100 0.16 -9.05 17.30
N PRO A 101 -1.12 -9.49 17.25
CA PRO A 101 -2.06 -9.17 18.30
C PRO A 101 -1.46 -9.64 19.62
N GLN A 102 -1.07 -8.68 20.45
CA GLN A 102 -0.62 -8.99 21.79
C GLN A 102 -1.84 -9.46 22.56
N SER A 103 -1.75 -10.63 23.19
CA SER A 103 -2.79 -11.09 24.11
C SER A 103 -2.98 -10.01 25.17
N LEU A 104 -4.18 -9.42 25.23
CA LEU A 104 -4.50 -8.40 26.20
C LEU A 104 -4.59 -9.04 27.59
N GLY A 105 -3.90 -8.47 28.57
CA GLY A 105 -4.07 -8.87 29.97
C GLY A 105 -5.49 -8.60 30.47
N PRO A 106 -5.92 -9.24 31.59
CA PRO A 106 -7.29 -9.12 32.10
C PRO A 106 -7.77 -7.67 32.31
N THR A 107 -6.90 -6.78 32.80
CA THR A 107 -7.19 -5.35 32.96
C THR A 107 -7.32 -4.61 31.63
N ALA A 108 -6.53 -4.95 30.62
CA ALA A 108 -6.65 -4.34 29.29
C ALA A 108 -7.96 -4.75 28.60
N ILE A 109 -8.39 -6.01 28.78
CA ILE A 109 -9.70 -6.48 28.32
C ILE A 109 -10.83 -5.72 29.03
N LEU A 110 -10.73 -5.52 30.35
CA LEU A 110 -11.71 -4.74 31.12
C LEU A 110 -11.78 -3.29 30.63
N CYS A 111 -10.63 -2.63 30.41
CA CYS A 111 -10.60 -1.27 29.84
C CYS A 111 -11.25 -1.23 28.46
N GLN A 112 -11.03 -2.24 27.62
CA GLN A 112 -11.62 -2.29 26.29
C GLN A 112 -13.13 -2.53 26.34
N ALA A 113 -13.61 -3.37 27.26
CA ALA A 113 -15.04 -3.55 27.51
C ALA A 113 -15.69 -2.25 27.99
N LEU A 114 -15.07 -1.53 28.93
CA LEU A 114 -15.55 -0.23 29.42
C LEU A 114 -15.57 0.83 28.31
N LEU A 115 -14.54 0.87 27.45
CA LEU A 115 -14.50 1.76 26.29
C LEU A 115 -15.60 1.43 25.27
N ALA A 116 -15.82 0.15 24.97
CA ALA A 116 -16.87 -0.28 24.04
C ALA A 116 -18.28 -0.04 24.59
N CYS A 117 -18.49 -0.17 25.90
CA CYS A 117 -19.75 0.19 26.55
C CYS A 117 -20.09 1.67 26.36
N ASN A 118 -19.09 2.57 26.31
CA ASN A 118 -19.35 3.98 26.02
C ASN A 118 -19.84 4.21 24.59
N GLU A 119 -19.45 3.40 23.60
CA GLU A 119 -20.01 3.51 22.24
C GLU A 119 -21.39 2.85 22.12
N LEU A 120 -21.59 1.68 22.73
CA LEU A 120 -22.89 0.97 22.67
C LEU A 120 -23.99 1.62 23.51
N ALA A 121 -23.66 2.43 24.52
CA ALA A 121 -24.64 3.12 25.35
C ALA A 121 -25.38 4.25 24.61
N PHE A 122 -24.90 4.67 23.43
CA PHE A 122 -25.51 5.73 22.61
C PHE A 122 -26.04 5.23 21.26
N VAL A 123 -26.13 3.92 21.06
CA VAL A 123 -26.78 3.34 19.88
C VAL A 123 -28.27 3.19 20.18
N ASP A 124 -29.07 4.13 19.67
CA ASP A 124 -30.52 3.99 19.43
C ASP A 124 -30.76 3.80 17.91
#